data_AF-L8GNG8-F1
#
_entry.id   AF-L8GNG8-F1
#
_cell.length_a   1.000
_cell.length_b   1.000
_cell.length_c   1.000
_cell.angle_alpha   90.00
_cell.angle_beta   90.00
_cell.angle_gamma   90.00
#
_symmetry.space_group_name_H-M   'P 1'
#
loop_
_entity.id
_entity.type
_entity.pdbx_description
1 polymer ?
#
loop_
_entity_poly.entity_id
_entity_poly.type
_entity_poly.pdbx_seq_one_letter_code
_entity_poly.pdbx_strand_id
1 'polypeptide(L)'
;MSDRRTARDSREPERTRTVDHLPTDDPFSLCRKIVKTMKHQHPEIADDRKARMSVCATFSEHGDGLRCNYFMRNYGADVKEMIDEGESARTICNSLDFNKRPPKAKNNSSPEEKAKTMRK
;
A
#
# COMPACT_ATOMS: atom_id res chain seq x y z
N MET A 1 -26.11 -9.71 45.51
CA MET A 1 -27.02 -10.14 44.42
C MET A 1 -26.26 -10.04 43.11
N SER A 2 -26.59 -10.92 42.17
CA SER A 2 -25.89 -11.09 40.89
C SER A 2 -26.49 -10.23 39.77
N ASP A 3 -25.92 -10.36 38.57
CA ASP A 3 -26.44 -9.94 37.25
C ASP A 3 -26.31 -8.42 36.93
N ARG A 4 -26.04 -7.98 35.68
CA ARG A 4 -25.66 -8.70 34.43
C ARG A 4 -24.99 -7.72 33.45
N ARG A 5 -23.99 -8.22 32.70
CA ARG A 5 -23.60 -7.88 31.31
C ARG A 5 -23.92 -6.48 30.75
N THR A 6 -22.86 -5.75 30.38
CA THR A 6 -22.84 -5.02 29.09
C THR A 6 -21.58 -5.41 28.33
N ALA A 7 -21.74 -6.07 27.20
CA ALA A 7 -20.64 -6.32 26.26
C ALA A 7 -20.55 -5.16 25.27
N ARG A 8 -19.39 -4.50 25.20
CA ARG A 8 -18.89 -3.61 24.14
C ARG A 8 -17.56 -3.03 24.62
N ASP A 9 -16.53 -2.85 23.82
CA ASP A 9 -16.40 -3.10 22.38
C ASP A 9 -14.94 -3.48 22.13
N SER A 10 -14.66 -4.36 21.18
CA SER A 10 -13.27 -4.66 20.78
C SER A 10 -12.67 -3.41 20.16
N ARG A 11 -11.93 -2.63 20.95
CA ARG A 11 -11.22 -1.43 20.46
C ARG A 11 -10.01 -1.87 19.64
N GLU A 12 -10.29 -2.42 18.46
CA GLU A 12 -9.31 -2.48 17.38
C GLU A 12 -8.72 -1.07 17.21
N PRO A 13 -7.39 -0.94 17.07
CA PRO A 13 -6.81 0.36 16.82
C PRO A 13 -7.31 0.86 15.45
N GLU A 14 -8.01 2.00 15.44
CA GLU A 14 -8.40 2.75 14.22
C GLU A 14 -7.16 3.34 13.51
N ARG A 15 -6.21 2.48 13.15
CA ARG A 15 -4.91 2.84 12.58
C ARG A 15 -4.67 2.24 11.19
N THR A 16 -5.68 1.58 10.63
CA THR A 16 -5.75 1.08 9.24
C THR A 16 -6.34 2.09 8.25
N ARG A 17 -6.83 3.24 8.71
CA ARG A 17 -7.72 4.15 7.94
C ARG A 17 -7.05 5.13 6.97
N THR A 18 -5.78 4.95 6.61
CA THR A 18 -4.97 5.96 5.89
C THR A 18 -4.28 5.50 4.60
N VAL A 19 -4.47 4.26 4.13
CA VAL A 19 -3.89 3.79 2.85
C VAL A 19 -4.81 4.01 1.64
N ASP A 20 -6.14 4.04 1.84
CA ASP A 20 -7.16 4.10 0.77
C ASP A 20 -7.19 5.40 -0.05
N HIS A 21 -6.40 6.43 0.29
CA HIS A 21 -6.62 7.81 -0.17
C HIS A 21 -5.41 8.52 -0.80
N LEU A 22 -4.34 7.80 -1.15
CA LEU A 22 -3.26 8.33 -2.00
C LEU A 22 -3.22 7.57 -3.33
N PRO A 23 -4.14 7.89 -4.29
CA PRO A 23 -4.23 7.16 -5.55
C PRO A 23 -2.87 7.17 -6.27
N THR A 24 -2.36 5.99 -6.56
CA THR A 24 -1.24 5.75 -7.46
C THR A 24 -1.68 4.71 -8.48
N ASP A 25 -1.33 4.92 -9.74
CA ASP A 25 -1.71 4.03 -10.83
C ASP A 25 -1.05 2.65 -10.72
N ASP A 26 0.06 2.52 -9.96
CA ASP A 26 0.75 1.25 -9.72
C ASP A 26 1.33 1.15 -8.29
N PRO A 27 0.50 0.80 -7.28
CA PRO A 27 0.95 0.62 -5.90
C PRO A 27 1.94 -0.55 -5.75
N PHE A 28 1.86 -1.56 -6.62
CA PHE A 28 2.74 -2.73 -6.60
C PHE A 28 4.15 -2.38 -7.06
N SER A 29 4.29 -1.62 -8.15
CA SER A 29 5.59 -1.11 -8.61
C SER A 29 6.23 -0.21 -7.58
N LEU A 30 5.47 0.70 -6.95
CA LEU A 30 6.00 1.55 -5.88
C LEU A 30 6.48 0.74 -4.67
N CYS A 31 5.70 -0.23 -4.18
CA CYS A 31 6.15 -1.15 -3.14
C CYS A 31 7.47 -1.85 -3.54
N ARG A 32 7.56 -2.37 -4.77
CA ARG A 32 8.77 -3.05 -5.27
C ARG A 32 9.99 -2.12 -5.38
N LYS A 33 9.79 -0.84 -5.73
CA LYS A 33 10.86 0.18 -5.69
C LYS A 33 11.36 0.36 -4.25
N ILE A 34 10.44 0.57 -3.29
CA ILE A 34 10.78 0.82 -1.88
C ILE A 34 11.50 -0.37 -1.23
N VAL A 35 10.98 -1.59 -1.39
CA VAL A 35 11.60 -2.81 -0.83
C VAL A 35 12.98 -3.07 -1.42
N LYS A 36 13.19 -2.79 -2.72
CA LYS A 36 14.53 -2.85 -3.33
C LYS A 36 15.49 -1.83 -2.70
N THR A 37 15.03 -0.60 -2.44
CA THR A 37 15.87 0.43 -1.83
C THR A 37 16.24 0.06 -0.39
N MET A 38 15.31 -0.51 0.39
CA MET A 38 15.60 -1.07 1.73
C MET A 38 16.65 -2.20 1.65
N LYS A 39 16.51 -3.13 0.70
CA LYS A 39 17.50 -4.22 0.53
C LYS A 39 18.88 -3.72 0.06
N HIS A 40 18.96 -2.54 -0.55
CA HIS A 40 20.23 -1.96 -1.02
C HIS A 40 20.92 -1.06 0.02
N GLN A 41 20.17 -0.30 0.82
CA GLN A 41 20.71 0.63 1.83
C GLN A 41 20.68 0.07 3.28
N HIS A 42 20.38 -1.22 3.44
CA HIS A 42 20.00 -1.90 4.67
C HIS A 42 18.56 -1.63 5.15
N PRO A 43 17.84 -2.65 5.67
CA PRO A 43 16.43 -2.50 6.05
C PRO A 43 16.22 -1.62 7.30
N GLU A 44 17.25 -1.36 8.11
CA GLU A 44 17.16 -0.47 9.27
C GLU A 44 16.86 1.00 8.91
N ILE A 45 16.94 1.39 7.63
CA ILE A 45 16.50 2.72 7.18
C ILE A 45 15.02 3.01 7.49
N ALA A 46 14.20 1.97 7.71
CA ALA A 46 12.81 2.14 8.11
C ALA A 46 12.67 2.63 9.56
N ASP A 47 13.60 2.25 10.43
CA ASP A 47 13.61 2.56 11.86
C ASP A 47 14.05 4.03 12.09
N ASP A 48 15.10 4.48 11.40
CA ASP A 48 15.58 5.86 11.51
C ASP A 48 14.72 6.86 10.70
N ARG A 49 14.15 7.86 11.39
CA ARG A 49 13.29 8.88 10.77
C ARG A 49 14.03 9.72 9.70
N LYS A 50 15.30 10.04 9.91
CA LYS A 50 16.10 10.90 9.01
C LYS A 50 16.51 10.12 7.76
N ALA A 51 16.97 8.88 7.91
CA ALA A 51 17.28 7.97 6.82
C ALA A 51 16.03 7.71 5.95
N ARG A 52 14.90 7.31 6.57
CA ARG A 52 13.61 7.15 5.89
C ARG A 52 13.20 8.40 5.10
N MET A 53 13.29 9.59 5.70
CA MET A 53 12.97 10.85 5.02
C MET A 53 13.92 11.11 3.83
N SER A 54 15.22 10.88 4.01
CA SER A 54 16.22 11.07 2.96
C SER A 54 16.03 10.10 1.79
N VAL A 55 15.74 8.83 2.08
CA VAL A 55 15.48 7.82 1.05
C VAL A 55 14.18 8.13 0.32
N CYS A 56 13.11 8.44 1.03
CA CYS A 56 11.83 8.77 0.40
C CYS A 56 11.87 10.10 -0.38
N ALA A 57 12.80 11.01 -0.09
CA ALA A 57 13.02 12.20 -0.92
C ALA A 57 13.59 11.87 -2.32
N THR A 58 14.17 10.68 -2.54
CA THR A 58 14.64 10.24 -3.87
C THR A 58 13.51 9.81 -4.82
N PHE A 59 12.29 9.63 -4.30
CA PHE A 59 11.11 9.27 -5.09
C PHE A 59 10.47 10.55 -5.64
N SER A 60 10.98 11.00 -6.79
CA SER A 60 10.62 12.26 -7.45
C SER A 60 9.26 12.26 -8.15
N GLU A 61 8.63 11.10 -8.32
CA GLU A 61 7.26 10.97 -8.85
C GLU A 61 6.24 11.59 -7.87
N HIS A 62 5.22 12.28 -8.41
CA HIS A 62 4.39 13.18 -7.59
C HIS A 62 3.60 12.42 -6.50
N GLY A 63 3.98 12.68 -5.24
CA GLY A 63 3.43 12.03 -4.05
C GLY A 63 4.12 10.71 -3.65
N ASP A 64 5.02 10.15 -4.46
CA ASP A 64 5.66 8.85 -4.15
C ASP A 64 6.59 8.94 -2.94
N GLY A 65 7.25 10.09 -2.70
CA GLY A 65 7.98 10.31 -1.45
C GLY A 65 7.10 10.28 -0.19
N LEU A 66 5.85 10.76 -0.26
CA LEU A 66 4.90 10.67 0.85
C LEU A 66 4.40 9.23 1.04
N ARG A 67 4.08 8.54 -0.07
CA ARG A 67 3.69 7.12 -0.07
C ARG A 67 4.82 6.23 0.45
N CYS A 68 6.08 6.51 0.09
CA CYS A 68 7.27 5.84 0.61
C CYS A 68 7.42 6.05 2.13
N ASN A 69 7.27 7.29 2.61
CA ASN A 69 7.38 7.56 4.04
C ASN A 69 6.27 6.84 4.82
N TYR A 70 5.06 6.81 4.28
CA TYR A 70 3.94 6.04 4.82
C TYR A 70 4.25 4.55 4.83
N PHE A 71 4.72 3.98 3.72
CA PHE A 71 5.05 2.57 3.58
C PHE A 71 6.07 2.14 4.63
N MET A 72 7.22 2.80 4.69
CA MET A 72 8.28 2.46 5.65
C MET A 72 7.86 2.68 7.11
N ARG A 73 6.86 3.52 7.39
CA ARG A 73 6.33 3.73 8.75
C ARG A 73 5.36 2.66 9.23
N ASN A 74 4.67 1.97 8.31
CA ASN A 74 3.59 1.04 8.66
C ASN A 74 3.95 -0.42 8.36
N TYR A 75 4.76 -0.67 7.33
CA TYR A 75 5.19 -2.00 6.91
C TYR A 75 6.71 -2.22 7.06
N GLY A 76 7.46 -1.22 7.49
CA GLY A 76 8.93 -1.27 7.50
C GLY A 76 9.54 -2.38 8.36
N ALA A 77 8.87 -2.73 9.47
CA ALA A 77 9.28 -3.85 10.34
C ALA A 77 9.05 -5.20 9.66
N ASP A 78 7.82 -5.46 9.19
CA ASP A 78 7.47 -6.69 8.47
C ASP A 78 8.33 -6.88 7.21
N VAL A 79 8.60 -5.80 6.48
CA VAL A 79 9.49 -5.79 5.30
C VAL A 79 10.93 -6.10 5.67
N LYS A 80 11.42 -5.65 6.83
CA LYS A 80 12.75 -5.97 7.36
C LYS A 80 12.85 -7.44 7.70
N GLU A 81 11.90 -7.98 8.46
CA GLU A 81 11.82 -9.41 8.79
C GLU A 81 11.82 -10.28 7.52
N MET A 82 10.94 -9.99 6.56
CA MET A 82 10.93 -10.73 5.29
C MET A 82 12.23 -10.55 4.47
N ILE A 83 12.87 -9.38 4.49
CA ILE A 83 14.18 -9.19 3.82
C ILE A 83 15.26 -10.09 4.46
N ASP A 84 15.24 -10.19 5.78
CA ASP A 84 16.20 -10.99 6.58
C ASP A 84 15.94 -12.50 6.44
N GLU A 85 14.69 -12.92 6.26
CA GLU A 85 14.30 -14.28 5.80
C GLU A 85 14.74 -14.59 4.36
N GLY A 86 15.25 -13.59 3.62
CA GLY A 86 15.76 -13.73 2.27
C GLY A 86 14.72 -13.49 1.17
N GLU A 87 13.50 -13.06 1.50
CA GLU A 87 12.40 -12.96 0.54
C GLU A 87 12.67 -11.99 -0.61
N SER A 88 11.96 -12.24 -1.70
CA SER A 88 12.02 -11.39 -2.89
C SER A 88 11.13 -10.17 -2.71
N ALA A 89 11.56 -9.02 -3.25
CA ALA A 89 10.71 -7.81 -3.28
C ALA A 89 9.36 -8.03 -3.99
N ARG A 90 9.22 -9.08 -4.82
CA ARG A 90 7.93 -9.47 -5.40
C ARG A 90 7.05 -10.23 -4.41
N THR A 91 7.63 -11.16 -3.63
CA THR A 91 6.91 -11.91 -2.59
C THR A 91 6.42 -10.96 -1.52
N ILE A 92 7.29 -10.11 -0.98
CA ILE A 92 6.98 -9.11 0.06
C ILE A 92 5.78 -8.25 -0.35
N CYS A 93 5.80 -7.68 -1.56
CA CYS A 93 4.69 -6.86 -2.06
C CYS A 93 3.41 -7.65 -2.41
N ASN A 94 3.49 -8.97 -2.59
CA ASN A 94 2.31 -9.83 -2.69
C ASN A 94 1.73 -10.12 -1.30
N SER A 95 2.57 -10.47 -0.32
CA SER A 95 2.19 -10.75 1.07
C SER A 95 1.54 -9.53 1.75
N LEU A 96 2.04 -8.34 1.42
CA LEU A 96 1.47 -7.05 1.85
C LEU A 96 0.28 -6.58 0.98
N ASP A 97 -0.26 -7.45 0.13
CA ASP A 97 -1.46 -7.20 -0.70
C ASP A 97 -1.39 -6.06 -1.74
N PHE A 98 -0.23 -5.42 -1.95
CA PHE A 98 -0.06 -4.33 -2.93
C PHE A 98 -0.35 -4.75 -4.39
N ASN A 99 -0.41 -6.05 -4.68
CA ASN A 99 -0.78 -6.60 -5.99
C ASN A 99 -2.31 -6.70 -6.21
N LYS A 100 -3.12 -6.52 -5.15
CA LYS A 100 -4.57 -6.36 -5.30
C LYS A 100 -4.80 -5.02 -6.00
N ARG A 101 -5.09 -5.07 -7.31
CA ARG A 101 -5.56 -3.90 -8.06
C ARG A 101 -6.68 -3.24 -7.26
N PRO A 102 -6.68 -1.91 -7.08
CA PRO A 102 -7.82 -1.24 -6.47
C PRO A 102 -9.08 -1.69 -7.22
N PRO A 103 -10.19 -1.98 -6.50
CA PRO A 103 -11.41 -2.44 -7.14
C PRO A 103 -11.75 -1.42 -8.21
N LYS A 104 -11.83 -1.84 -9.48
CA LYS A 104 -12.07 -0.92 -10.60
C LYS A 104 -13.27 -0.07 -10.21
N ALA A 105 -13.05 1.23 -9.99
CA ALA A 105 -14.13 2.19 -9.92
C ALA A 105 -14.99 1.90 -11.15
N LYS A 106 -16.29 1.66 -10.95
CA LYS A 106 -17.21 1.30 -12.02
C LYS A 106 -17.38 2.51 -12.93
N ASN A 107 -16.42 2.70 -13.83
CA ASN A 107 -16.56 3.59 -14.97
C ASN A 107 -17.72 3.02 -15.79
N ASN A 108 -18.88 3.63 -15.63
CA ASN A 108 -20.04 3.46 -16.50
C ASN A 108 -19.74 4.12 -17.86
N SER A 109 -18.69 3.64 -18.51
CA SER A 109 -18.25 4.01 -19.85
C SER A 109 -18.12 2.70 -20.62
N SER A 110 -19.28 2.15 -20.98
CA SER A 110 -19.35 0.99 -21.87
C SER A 110 -18.78 1.40 -23.24
N PRO A 111 -17.88 0.60 -23.85
CA PRO A 111 -17.35 0.91 -25.17
C PRO A 111 -18.46 0.82 -26.23
N GLU A 112 -18.32 1.63 -27.27
CA GLU A 112 -19.13 1.58 -28.49
C GLU A 112 -19.01 0.21 -29.18
N GLU A 113 -20.09 -0.27 -29.82
CA GLU A 113 -20.09 -0.67 -31.25
C GLU A 113 -21.50 -1.10 -31.72
N LYS A 114 -21.96 -0.46 -32.82
CA LYS A 114 -22.82 -0.97 -33.91
C LYS A 114 -24.10 -1.79 -33.62
N ALA A 115 -25.25 -1.28 -34.09
CA ALA A 115 -25.97 -1.89 -35.24
C ALA A 115 -27.16 -1.06 -35.80
N LYS A 116 -26.90 -0.37 -36.90
CA LYS A 116 -27.78 -0.09 -38.07
C LYS A 116 -29.22 -0.69 -38.05
N THR A 117 -30.19 0.10 -37.59
CA THR A 117 -31.64 0.11 -37.99
C THR A 117 -32.25 1.45 -37.50
N MET A 118 -33.33 2.02 -38.04
CA MET A 118 -34.16 1.77 -39.24
C MET A 118 -34.30 3.09 -40.07
N ARG A 119 -35.18 3.12 -41.08
CA ARG A 119 -35.66 4.34 -41.76
C ARG A 119 -36.76 5.04 -40.94
N LYS A 120 -36.94 6.35 -41.15
CA LYS A 120 -38.26 6.98 -41.20
C LYS A 120 -38.26 8.04 -42.31
#